data_AF-A0A1F9KU41-F1
#
_entry.id   AF-A0A1F9KU41-F1
#
_cell.length_a   1.000
_cell.length_b   1.000
_cell.length_c   1.000
_cell.angle_alpha   90.00
_cell.angle_beta   90.00
_cell.angle_gamma   90.00
#
_symmetry.space_group_name_H-M   'P 1'
#
loop_
_entity.id
_entity.type
_entity.pdbx_description
1 polymer ?
#
loop_
_entity_poly.entity_id
_entity_poly.type
_entity_poly.pdbx_seq_one_letter_code
_entity_poly.pdbx_strand_id
1 'polypeptide(L)' 'MKSVPAAKFKEQCLSLLDQVGPEGIVITKHGKPVAKLMPIHTDTAKLIGSFKGKIKIKGNILSTGVKWDAES' A
#
# COMPACT_ATOMS: atom_id res chain seq x y z
N MET A 1 16.60 -4.18 -7.91
CA MET A 1 15.72 -3.04 -8.25
C MET A 1 16.02 -2.61 -9.68
N LYS A 2 15.02 -2.59 -10.59
CA LYS A 2 15.21 -2.13 -11.97
C LYS A 2 15.22 -0.60 -12.02
N SER A 3 16.10 -0.02 -12.84
CA SER A 3 16.14 1.43 -13.10
C SER A 3 16.14 1.72 -14.60
N VAL A 4 15.56 2.87 -14.96
CA VAL A 4 15.40 3.29 -16.36
C VAL A 4 15.65 4.80 -16.49
N PRO A 5 16.42 5.27 -17.49
CA PRO A 5 16.54 6.70 -17.77
C PRO A 5 15.20 7.31 -18.20
N ALA A 6 14.97 8.58 -17.88
CA ALA A 6 13.74 9.29 -18.21
C ALA A 6 13.43 9.31 -19.72
N ALA A 7 14.46 9.36 -20.57
CA ALA A 7 14.29 9.25 -22.03
C ALA A 7 13.71 7.88 -22.43
N LYS A 8 14.27 6.78 -21.88
CA LYS A 8 13.78 5.41 -22.10
C LYS A 8 12.38 5.21 -21.53
N PHE A 9 12.09 5.78 -20.36
CA PHE A 9 10.74 5.76 -19.80
C PHE A 9 9.73 6.45 -20.72
N LYS A 10 10.08 7.60 -21.29
CA LYS A 10 9.22 8.31 -22.25
C LYS A 10 8.96 7.50 -23.52
N GLU A 11 9.98 6.82 -24.05
CA GLU A 11 9.86 5.94 -25.23
C GLU A 11 9.01 4.68 -24.97
N GLN A 12 9.12 4.09 -23.78
CA GLN A 12 8.56 2.77 -23.47
C GLN A 12 7.44 2.82 -22.42
N CYS A 13 6.84 4.00 -22.21
CA CYS A 13 5.97 4.29 -21.06
C CYS A 13 4.87 3.23 -20.89
N LEU A 14 4.06 3.00 -21.92
CA LEU A 14 2.93 2.06 -21.86
C LEU A 14 3.39 0.62 -21.56
N SER A 15 4.42 0.13 -22.28
CA SER A 15 4.96 -1.22 -22.03
C SER A 15 5.52 -1.39 -20.62
N LEU A 16 6.07 -0.32 -20.01
CA LEU A 16 6.57 -0.36 -18.64
C LEU A 16 5.43 -0.34 -17.62
N LEU A 17 4.30 0.31 -17.91
CA LEU A 17 3.09 0.24 -17.08
C LEU A 17 2.54 -1.19 -17.01
N ASP A 18 2.52 -1.91 -18.13
CA ASP A 18 2.01 -3.28 -18.19
C ASP A 18 2.93 -4.30 -17.50
N GLN A 19 4.24 -4.03 -17.48
CA GLN A 19 5.26 -4.96 -16.97
C GLN A 19 5.73 -4.63 -15.55
N VAL A 20 5.21 -3.57 -14.92
CA VAL A 20 5.69 -3.13 -13.61
C VAL A 20 5.34 -4.18 -12.54
N GLY A 21 6.38 -4.83 -12.00
CA GLY A 21 6.24 -5.76 -10.89
C GLY A 21 6.10 -5.07 -9.53
N PRO A 22 5.86 -5.83 -8.45
CA PRO A 22 5.59 -5.30 -7.10
C PRO A 22 6.72 -4.41 -6.54
N GLU A 23 7.97 -4.68 -6.93
CA GLU A 23 9.15 -3.89 -6.52
C GLU A 23 9.20 -2.48 -7.16
N GLY A 24 8.47 -2.28 -8.25
CA GLY A 24 8.47 -1.06 -9.05
C GLY A 24 9.76 -0.83 -9.85
N ILE A 25 9.79 0.31 -10.56
CA ILE A 25 10.90 0.72 -11.43
C ILE A 25 11.32 2.14 -11.06
N VAL A 26 12.62 2.37 -10.86
CA VAL A 26 13.14 3.72 -10.58
C VAL A 26 13.46 4.44 -11.89
N ILE A 27 12.91 5.63 -12.05
CA ILE A 27 13.18 6.51 -13.19
C ILE A 27 14.30 7.47 -12.79
N THR A 28 15.34 7.55 -13.62
CA THR A 28 16.50 8.42 -13.38
C THR A 28 16.59 9.53 -14.42
N LYS A 29 17.13 10.69 -14.03
CA LYS A 29 17.48 11.79 -14.94
C LYS A 29 18.92 12.19 -14.66
N HIS A 30 19.78 12.14 -15.68
CA HIS A 30 21.24 12.35 -15.53
C HIS A 30 21.86 11.46 -14.45
N GLY A 31 21.46 10.18 -14.40
CA GLY A 31 21.95 9.19 -13.42
C GLY A 31 21.37 9.33 -12.01
N LYS A 32 20.61 10.39 -11.72
CA LYS A 32 20.00 10.61 -10.41
C LYS A 32 18.56 10.08 -10.38
N PRO A 33 18.14 9.34 -9.33
CA PRO A 33 16.74 8.97 -9.14
C PRO A 33 15.84 10.20 -9.05
N VAL A 34 14.72 10.21 -9.78
CA VAL A 34 13.75 11.33 -9.77
C VAL A 34 12.31 10.90 -9.57
N ALA A 35 11.95 9.66 -9.91
CA ALA A 35 10.61 9.13 -9.72
C ALA A 35 10.65 7.60 -9.58
N LYS A 36 9.54 7.01 -9.12
CA LYS A 36 9.34 5.56 -9.05
C LYS A 36 7.97 5.20 -9.63
N LEU A 37 7.94 4.29 -10.59
CA LEU A 37 6.73 3.66 -11.09
C LEU A 37 6.40 2.45 -10.19
N MET A 38 5.19 2.42 -9.65
CA MET A 38 4.69 1.36 -8.77
C MET A 38 3.33 0.87 -9.27
N PRO A 39 3.06 -0.45 -9.24
CA PRO A 39 1.71 -0.94 -9.49
C PRO A 39 0.78 -0.49 -8.34
N ILE A 40 -0.42 -0.08 -8.70
CA ILE A 40 -1.47 0.21 -7.72
C ILE A 40 -1.96 -1.14 -7.19
N HIS A 41 -1.69 -1.41 -5.92
CA HIS A 41 -2.22 -2.59 -5.24
C HIS A 41 -3.63 -2.27 -4.76
N THR A 42 -4.64 -2.83 -5.41
CA THR A 42 -6.05 -2.71 -5.01
C THR A 42 -6.51 -3.85 -4.10
N ASP A 43 -5.69 -4.90 -3.97
CA ASP A 43 -6.08 -6.12 -3.26
C ASP A 43 -5.84 -5.99 -1.75
N THR A 44 -6.78 -5.33 -1.08
CA THR A 44 -6.83 -5.24 0.39
C THR A 44 -7.30 -6.53 1.05
N ALA A 45 -7.82 -7.51 0.29
CA ALA A 45 -8.26 -8.78 0.85
C ALA A 45 -7.09 -9.51 1.54
N LYS A 46 -5.87 -9.37 1.02
CA LYS A 46 -4.64 -9.91 1.65
C LYS A 46 -4.30 -9.28 3.00
N LEU A 47 -4.88 -8.13 3.34
CA LEU A 47 -4.68 -7.47 4.64
C LEU A 47 -5.63 -8.00 5.71
N ILE A 48 -6.74 -8.63 5.34
CA ILE A 48 -7.71 -9.20 6.29
C ILE A 48 -7.00 -10.27 7.12
N GLY A 49 -6.97 -10.08 8.45
CA GLY A 49 -6.32 -11.01 9.37
C GLY A 49 -4.79 -10.91 9.46
N SER A 50 -4.13 -10.00 8.71
CA SER A 50 -2.67 -9.78 8.76
C SER A 50 -2.12 -9.44 10.15
N PHE A 51 -3.00 -8.97 11.04
CA PHE A 51 -2.70 -8.64 12.44
C PHE A 51 -3.27 -9.63 13.46
N LYS A 52 -3.81 -10.78 13.03
CA LYS A 52 -4.30 -11.83 13.95
C LYS A 52 -3.17 -12.25 14.88
N GLY A 53 -3.42 -12.19 16.20
CA GLY A 53 -2.43 -12.51 17.23
C GLY A 53 -1.36 -11.44 17.48
N LYS A 54 -1.32 -10.35 16.71
CA LYS A 54 -0.40 -9.22 16.89
C LYS A 54 -1.03 -8.00 17.58
N ILE A 55 -2.36 -7.97 17.68
CA ILE A 55 -3.11 -6.88 18.31
C ILE A 55 -3.67 -7.35 19.66
N LYS A 56 -3.60 -6.45 20.65
CA LYS A 56 -4.24 -6.61 21.95
C LYS A 56 -5.32 -5.54 22.12
N ILE A 57 -6.54 -5.96 22.44
CA ILE A 57 -7.62 -5.06 22.83
C ILE A 57 -7.24 -4.44 24.19
N LYS A 58 -7.32 -3.11 24.28
CA LYS A 58 -7.17 -2.37 25.54
C LYS A 58 -8.54 -1.81 25.94
N GLY A 59 -8.95 -2.05 27.18
CA GLY A 59 -10.27 -1.66 27.69
C GLY A 59 -11.42 -2.54 27.19
N ASN A 60 -12.64 -2.14 27.51
CA ASN A 60 -13.85 -2.82 27.05
C ASN A 60 -14.40 -2.11 25.81
N ILE A 61 -13.94 -2.51 24.63
CA ILE A 61 -14.34 -1.91 23.34
C ILE A 61 -15.76 -2.31 22.89
N LEU A 62 -16.36 -3.30 23.55
CA LEU A 62 -17.74 -3.72 23.30
C LEU A 62 -18.73 -3.06 24.27
N SER A 63 -18.23 -2.23 25.20
CA SER A 63 -19.09 -1.42 26.06
C SER A 63 -19.68 -0.25 25.28
N THR A 64 -20.93 0.09 25.56
CA THR A 64 -21.53 1.37 25.12
C THR A 64 -21.07 2.55 25.98
N GLY A 65 -20.43 2.30 27.13
CA GLY A 65 -20.05 3.31 28.11
C GLY A 65 -21.24 3.85 28.92
N VAL A 66 -22.46 3.38 28.65
CA VAL A 66 -23.69 3.83 29.31
C VAL A 66 -24.09 2.81 30.37
N LYS A 67 -24.42 3.30 31.58
CA LYS A 67 -25.12 2.50 32.58
C LYS A 67 -26.59 2.45 32.19
N TRP A 68 -27.08 1.26 31.88
CA TRP A 68 -28.49 1.02 31.60
C TRP A 68 -29.21 0.68 32.91
N ASP A 69 -30.20 1.49 33.29
CA ASP A 69 -31.14 1.18 34.37
C ASP A 69 -32.45 0.73 33.73
N ALA A 70 -32.73 -0.57 33.78
CA ALA A 70 -33.88 -1.19 33.12
C ALA A 70 -35.19 -1.03 33.90
N GLU A 71 -35.16 -0.44 35.09
CA GLU A 71 -36.29 -0.37 36.01
C GLU A 71 -36.73 1.09 36.18
N SER A 72 -37.92 1.40 35.67
CA SER A 72 -38.71 2.61 35.95
C SER A 72 -40.11 2.19 36.35
#